data_AF-A0A925FEG0-F1
#
_entry.id   AF-A0A925FEG0-F1
#
_cell.length_a   1.000
_cell.length_b   1.000
_cell.length_c   1.000
_cell.angle_alpha   90.00
_cell.angle_beta   90.00
_cell.angle_gamma   90.00
#
_symmetry.space_group_name_H-M   'P 1'
#
loop_
_entity.id
_entity.type
_entity.pdbx_description
1 polymer ?
#
loop_
_entity_poly.entity_id
_entity_poly.type
_entity_poly.pdbx_seq_one_letter_code
_entity_poly.pdbx_strand_id
1 'polypeptide(L)' 'AARRTTTELTNDAMSALFQGVVEATEEAIYNSMLKATTVTSRGRTIDALPIDRLREVLRKYNVAAR' A
#
# COMPACT_ATOMS: atom_id res chain seq x y z
N ALA A 1 36.93 15.42 12.78
CA ALA A 1 35.98 14.72 11.89
C ALA A 1 36.19 15.22 10.46
N ALA A 2 36.13 14.36 9.45
CA ALA A 2 36.31 14.76 8.04
C ALA A 2 35.06 15.49 7.50
N ARG A 3 35.26 16.57 6.73
CA ARG A 3 34.18 17.34 6.10
C ARG A 3 33.61 16.56 4.91
N ARG A 4 32.29 16.47 4.79
CA ARG A 4 31.58 15.84 3.65
C ARG A 4 30.82 16.90 2.85
N THR A 5 30.74 16.69 1.55
CA THR A 5 29.90 17.46 0.64
C THR A 5 28.66 16.64 0.30
N THR A 6 27.48 17.24 0.39
CA THR A 6 26.18 16.60 0.10
C THR A 6 25.43 17.40 -0.97
N THR A 7 24.49 16.72 -1.62
CA THR A 7 23.49 17.33 -2.50
C THR A 7 22.12 17.16 -1.87
N GLU A 8 21.28 18.18 -1.99
CA GLU A 8 19.98 18.25 -1.34
C GLU A 8 18.91 18.67 -2.35
N LEU A 9 17.67 18.20 -2.13
CA LEU A 9 16.51 18.64 -2.89
C LEU A 9 15.95 19.90 -2.23
N THR A 10 15.57 20.90 -3.02
CA THR A 10 14.90 22.09 -2.49
C THR A 10 13.49 21.74 -2.03
N ASN A 11 13.00 22.46 -1.01
CA ASN A 11 11.65 22.23 -0.48
C ASN A 11 10.56 22.33 -1.56
N ASP A 12 10.70 23.26 -2.50
CA ASP A 12 9.74 23.46 -3.60
C ASP A 12 9.65 22.26 -4.56
N ALA A 13 10.69 21.41 -4.60
CA ALA A 13 10.71 20.20 -5.42
C ALA A 13 10.27 18.94 -4.65
N MET A 14 9.96 19.05 -3.34
CA MET A 14 9.62 17.88 -2.50
C MET A 14 8.21 17.35 -2.74
N SER A 15 7.28 18.16 -3.26
CA SER A 15 5.86 17.78 -3.37
C SER A 15 5.65 16.47 -4.15
N ALA A 16 6.40 16.26 -5.25
CA ALA A 16 6.32 15.03 -6.03
C ALA A 16 6.84 13.81 -5.25
N LEU A 17 7.87 13.98 -4.42
CA LEU A 17 8.40 12.89 -3.59
C LEU A 17 7.42 12.52 -2.48
N PHE A 18 6.80 13.51 -1.83
CA PHE A 18 5.77 13.25 -0.81
C PHE A 18 4.57 12.51 -1.40
N GLN A 19 4.08 12.96 -2.57
CA GLN A 19 3.01 12.27 -3.27
C GLN A 19 3.39 10.83 -3.62
N GLY A 20 4.60 10.62 -4.13
CA GLY A 20 5.09 9.28 -4.45
C GLY A 20 5.17 8.36 -3.23
N VAL A 21 5.56 8.89 -2.06
CA VAL A 21 5.58 8.10 -0.81
C VAL A 21 4.16 7.75 -0.35
N VAL A 22 3.20 8.67 -0.48
CA VAL A 22 1.79 8.41 -0.16
C VAL A 22 1.28 7.25 -1.03
N GLU A 23 1.39 7.37 -2.36
CA GLU A 23 0.91 6.36 -3.30
C GLU A 23 1.60 4.99 -3.09
N ALA A 24 2.92 4.99 -2.90
CA ALA A 24 3.67 3.75 -2.68
C ALA A 24 3.27 3.06 -1.36
N THR A 25 2.95 3.84 -0.33
CA THR A 25 2.53 3.29 0.97
C THR A 25 1.10 2.74 0.89
N GLU A 26 0.20 3.44 0.20
CA GLU A 26 -1.17 2.96 -0.05
C GLU A 26 -1.15 1.64 -0.81
N GLU A 27 -0.39 1.56 -1.90
CA GLU A 27 -0.25 0.34 -2.69
C GLU A 27 0.44 -0.80 -1.93
N ALA A 28 1.39 -0.50 -1.05
CA ALA A 28 2.02 -1.52 -0.21
C ALA A 28 1.03 -2.17 0.76
N ILE A 29 0.10 -1.39 1.32
CA ILE A 29 -0.97 -1.90 2.18
C ILE A 29 -1.93 -2.77 1.36
N TYR A 30 -2.39 -2.29 0.19
CA TYR A 30 -3.24 -3.07 -0.68
C TYR A 30 -2.59 -4.39 -1.10
N ASN A 31 -1.33 -4.36 -1.53
CA ASN A 31 -0.61 -5.57 -1.90
C ASN A 31 -0.48 -6.56 -0.75
N SER A 32 -0.23 -6.07 0.46
CA SER A 32 -0.12 -6.93 1.65
C SER A 32 -1.41 -7.68 1.94
N MET A 33 -2.56 -7.01 1.83
CA MET A 33 -3.87 -7.64 2.04
C MET A 33 -4.30 -8.56 0.89
N LEU A 34 -4.09 -8.11 -0.35
CA LEU A 34 -4.55 -8.82 -1.55
C LEU A 34 -3.71 -10.06 -1.88
N LYS A 35 -2.45 -10.11 -1.43
CA LYS A 35 -1.55 -11.26 -1.60
C LYS A 35 -1.47 -12.16 -0.37
N ALA A 36 -2.10 -11.78 0.74
CA ALA A 36 -2.12 -12.59 1.95
C ALA A 36 -2.76 -13.96 1.68
N THR A 37 -2.25 -14.98 2.36
CA THR A 37 -2.80 -16.34 2.35
C THR A 37 -3.44 -16.65 3.69
N THR A 38 -4.43 -17.55 3.71
CA THR A 38 -5.00 -18.05 4.97
C THR A 38 -3.90 -18.80 5.73
N VAL A 39 -3.73 -18.46 7.01
CA VAL A 39 -2.71 -19.07 7.87
C VAL A 39 -3.37 -19.60 9.13
N THR A 40 -3.01 -20.83 9.51
CA THR A 40 -3.35 -21.42 10.81
C THR A 40 -2.10 -21.52 11.68
N SER A 41 -2.14 -20.95 12.88
CA SER A 41 -1.06 -21.04 13.85
C SER A 41 -1.58 -20.92 15.28
N ARG A 42 -0.97 -21.65 16.22
CA ARG A 42 -1.35 -21.68 17.65
C ARG A 42 -2.87 -21.89 17.87
N GLY A 43 -3.46 -22.82 17.12
CA GLY A 43 -4.89 -23.14 17.23
C GLY A 43 -5.85 -22.07 16.69
N ARG A 44 -5.34 -21.04 15.99
CA ARG A 44 -6.16 -19.99 15.36
C ARG A 44 -5.93 -19.97 13.86
N THR A 45 -7.00 -19.76 13.10
CA THR A 45 -6.94 -19.54 11.65
C THR A 45 -7.31 -18.11 11.36
N ILE A 46 -6.50 -17.45 10.54
CA ILE A 46 -6.79 -16.12 9.99
C ILE A 46 -6.94 -16.27 8.49
N ASP A 47 -8.11 -15.92 7.99
CA ASP A 47 -8.43 -16.03 6.57
C ASP A 47 -7.81 -14.90 5.76
N ALA A 48 -7.36 -15.24 4.55
CA ALA A 48 -7.05 -14.23 3.54
C ALA A 48 -8.29 -13.42 3.17
N LEU A 49 -8.06 -12.23 2.62
CA LEU A 49 -9.15 -11.39 2.15
C LEU A 49 -9.93 -12.09 1.02
N PRO A 50 -11.26 -12.24 1.11
CA PRO A 50 -12.05 -12.90 0.08
C PRO A 50 -12.21 -11.99 -1.16
N ILE A 51 -11.32 -12.17 -2.14
CA ILE A 51 -11.18 -11.29 -3.31
C ILE A 51 -12.48 -11.17 -4.12
N ASP A 52 -13.25 -12.24 -4.27
CA ASP A 52 -14.49 -12.18 -5.06
C ASP A 52 -15.57 -11.34 -4.37
N ARG A 53 -15.67 -11.43 -3.03
CA ARG A 53 -16.55 -10.58 -2.23
C ARG A 53 -16.08 -9.13 -2.24
N LEU A 54 -14.76 -8.89 -2.20
CA LEU A 54 -14.22 -7.55 -2.37
C LEU A 54 -14.65 -6.94 -3.72
N ARG A 55 -14.55 -7.69 -4.82
CA ARG A 55 -14.97 -7.23 -6.15
C ARG A 55 -16.46 -6.88 -6.19
N GLU A 56 -17.31 -7.67 -5.53
CA GLU A 56 -18.74 -7.35 -5.40
C GLU A 56 -18.98 -6.03 -4.67
N VAL A 57 -18.26 -5.79 -3.56
CA VAL A 57 -18.32 -4.53 -2.81
C VAL A 57 -17.86 -3.36 -3.66
N LEU A 58 -16.73 -3.49 -4.36
CA LEU A 58 -16.21 -2.43 -5.23
C LEU A 58 -17.18 -2.09 -6.38
N ARG A 59 -17.86 -3.10 -6.96
CA ARG A 59 -18.92 -2.88 -7.95
C ARG A 59 -20.13 -2.18 -7.35
N LYS A 60 -20.58 -2.62 -6.17
CA LYS A 60 -21.74 -2.04 -5.47
C LYS A 60 -21.58 -0.54 -5.23
N TYR A 61 -20.37 -0.08 -4.95
CA TYR A 61 -20.06 1.33 -4.72
C TYR A 61 -19.50 2.05 -5.96
N ASN A 62 -19.58 1.45 -7.15
CA ASN A 62 -19.11 2.02 -8.42
C ASN A 62 -17.64 2.46 -8.43
N VAL A 63 -16.79 1.79 -7.64
CA VAL A 63 -15.35 2.08 -7.58
C VAL A 63 -14.60 1.39 -8.73
N ALA A 64 -15.02 0.17 -9.08
CA ALA A 64 -14.41 -0.62 -10.17
C ALA A 64 -15.12 -0.47 -11.53
N ALA A 65 -16.15 0.37 -11.61
CA ALA A 65 -16.86 0.65 -12.85
C ALA A 65 -16.16 1.80 -13.59
N ARG A 66 -14.98 1.51 -14.15
CA ARG A 66 -14.34 2.32 -15.18
C ARG A 66 -13.63 1.41 -16.17
#